data_AF-A0AAJ2KDP8-F1
#
_entry.id   AF-A0AAJ2KDP8-F1
#
_cell.length_a   1.000
_cell.length_b   1.000
_cell.length_c   1.000
_cell.angle_alpha   90.00
_cell.angle_beta   90.00
_cell.angle_gamma   90.00
#
_symmetry.space_group_name_H-M   'P 1'
#
loop_
_entity.id
_entity.type
_entity.pdbx_description
1 polymer ?
#
loop_
_entity_poly.entity_id
_entity_poly.type
_entity_poly.pdbx_seq_one_letter_code
_entity_poly.pdbx_strand_id
1 'polypeptide(L)'
;MNLAHLKVAVSLFAVALLSGCVTPPTVDYSAFKESKPRSILVLPPVNESPDVKATYSTFSQVTYPLAESGYYVLPVALVDETFRNNGLTNANDIQATSPAKLREIFGADAAMYITVKQYGTSYVVISSQTVVTVTAKLVDLRTGTALWTGTASASSEEGGNNSGGGLVGMLITAAVKQIINSSTDAGHPIAGIASNRLLTAGRPAGLLYGPRSPKYGTD
;
A
#
# COMPACT_ATOMS: atom_id res chain seq x y z
N MET A 1 -23.01 -46.44 22.95
CA MET A 1 -22.81 -45.17 22.22
C MET A 1 -23.81 -45.15 21.06
N ASN A 2 -24.88 -44.35 21.16
CA ASN A 2 -26.06 -44.47 20.30
C ASN A 2 -25.74 -44.08 18.84
N LEU A 3 -26.12 -44.94 17.89
CA LEU A 3 -25.91 -44.75 16.44
C LEU A 3 -26.49 -43.43 15.92
N ALA A 4 -27.48 -42.87 16.62
CA ALA A 4 -28.06 -41.56 16.36
C ALA A 4 -27.08 -40.39 16.58
N HIS A 5 -26.22 -40.44 17.60
CA HIS A 5 -25.26 -39.38 17.88
C HIS A 5 -24.09 -39.37 16.87
N LEU A 6 -23.72 -40.55 16.35
CA LEU A 6 -22.70 -40.67 15.30
C LEU A 6 -23.17 -40.03 13.99
N LYS A 7 -24.44 -40.20 13.63
CA LYS A 7 -25.03 -39.59 12.42
C LYS A 7 -25.08 -38.07 12.50
N VAL A 8 -25.43 -37.52 13.67
CA VAL A 8 -25.45 -36.07 13.92
C VAL A 8 -24.04 -35.46 13.90
N ALA A 9 -23.04 -36.17 14.43
CA ALA A 9 -21.65 -35.71 14.38
C ALA A 9 -21.09 -35.68 12.94
N VAL A 10 -21.40 -36.69 12.13
CA VAL A 10 -20.97 -36.76 10.72
C VAL A 10 -21.64 -35.68 9.87
N SER A 11 -22.93 -35.40 10.09
CA SER A 11 -23.63 -34.33 9.37
C SER A 11 -23.13 -32.94 9.77
N LEU A 12 -22.78 -32.72 11.04
CA LEU A 12 -22.20 -31.44 11.50
C LEU A 12 -20.77 -31.23 10.96
N PHE A 13 -19.98 -32.29 10.84
CA PHE A 13 -18.65 -32.25 10.23
C PHE A 13 -18.71 -31.99 8.72
N ALA A 14 -19.71 -32.56 8.03
CA ALA A 14 -19.93 -32.30 6.61
C ALA A 14 -20.30 -30.83 6.32
N VAL A 15 -21.13 -30.20 7.17
CA VAL A 15 -21.50 -28.78 7.05
C VAL A 15 -20.30 -27.85 7.33
N ALA A 16 -19.39 -28.23 8.23
CA ALA A 16 -18.17 -27.47 8.52
C ALA A 16 -17.18 -27.44 7.33
N LEU A 17 -17.22 -28.44 6.44
CA LEU A 17 -16.36 -28.50 5.25
C LEU A 17 -16.85 -27.61 4.09
N LEU A 18 -18.05 -27.01 4.20
CA LEU A 18 -18.57 -26.03 3.22
C LEU A 18 -18.19 -24.57 3.56
N SER A 19 -17.22 -24.34 4.45
CA SER A 19 -16.69 -22.99 4.68
C SER A 19 -16.08 -22.45 3.38
N GLY A 20 -16.83 -21.57 2.72
CA GLY A 20 -16.58 -21.11 1.36
C GLY A 20 -15.22 -20.47 1.16
N CYS A 21 -14.60 -20.80 0.03
CA CYS A 21 -13.49 -20.05 -0.53
C CYS A 21 -14.03 -18.66 -0.92
N VAL A 22 -13.76 -17.63 -0.12
CA VAL A 22 -14.05 -16.25 -0.51
C VAL A 22 -13.28 -15.98 -1.81
N THR A 23 -14.03 -15.74 -2.88
CA THR A 23 -13.43 -15.31 -4.14
C THR A 23 -12.95 -13.88 -3.93
N PRO A 24 -11.65 -13.60 -4.10
CA PRO A 24 -11.16 -12.24 -3.93
C PRO A 24 -11.88 -11.31 -4.93
N PRO A 25 -12.16 -10.05 -4.56
CA PRO A 25 -12.82 -9.11 -5.45
C PRO A 25 -12.01 -8.99 -6.75
N THR A 26 -12.69 -9.21 -7.88
CA THR A 26 -12.11 -9.04 -9.20
C THR A 26 -11.99 -7.54 -9.49
N VAL A 27 -10.77 -7.04 -9.52
CA VAL A 27 -10.49 -5.65 -9.93
C VAL A 27 -10.54 -5.57 -11.45
N ASP A 28 -11.28 -4.60 -11.97
CA ASP A 28 -11.24 -4.29 -13.40
C ASP A 28 -9.98 -3.47 -13.73
N TYR A 29 -9.13 -4.04 -14.57
CA TYR A 29 -7.89 -3.42 -15.02
C TYR A 29 -7.96 -2.86 -16.46
N SER A 30 -9.14 -2.82 -17.07
CA SER A 30 -9.33 -2.34 -18.44
C SER A 30 -8.67 -0.96 -18.68
N ALA A 31 -9.02 0.03 -17.87
CA ALA A 31 -8.46 1.38 -17.94
C ALA A 31 -6.94 1.40 -17.69
N PHE A 32 -6.44 0.57 -16.76
CA PHE A 32 -5.00 0.45 -16.49
C PHE A 32 -4.26 -0.07 -17.73
N LYS A 33 -4.76 -1.18 -18.30
CA LYS A 33 -4.17 -1.86 -19.47
C LYS A 33 -4.24 -0.99 -20.73
N GLU A 34 -5.25 -0.12 -20.85
CA GLU A 34 -5.34 0.88 -21.91
C GLU A 34 -4.34 2.02 -21.71
N SER A 35 -4.25 2.56 -20.49
CA SER A 35 -3.37 3.67 -20.13
C SER A 35 -1.88 3.35 -20.28
N LYS A 36 -1.46 2.13 -19.92
CA LYS A 36 -0.05 1.66 -19.97
C LYS A 36 0.94 2.68 -19.37
N PRO A 37 0.75 3.14 -18.13
CA PRO A 37 1.59 4.19 -17.55
C PRO A 37 3.04 3.71 -17.41
N ARG A 38 4.00 4.53 -17.87
CA ARG A 38 5.44 4.22 -17.81
C ARG A 38 6.16 4.98 -16.72
N SER A 39 5.66 6.16 -16.38
CA SER A 39 6.18 7.04 -15.33
C SER A 39 5.09 7.39 -14.33
N ILE A 40 5.46 7.37 -13.04
CA ILE A 40 4.57 7.68 -11.93
C ILE A 40 5.13 8.89 -11.17
N LEU A 41 4.34 9.95 -11.11
CA LEU A 41 4.51 11.06 -10.18
C LEU A 41 3.87 10.65 -8.85
N VAL A 42 4.63 10.54 -7.78
CA VAL A 42 4.04 10.31 -6.45
C VAL A 42 3.84 11.66 -5.78
N LEU A 43 2.60 11.97 -5.40
CA LEU A 43 2.28 13.21 -4.70
C LEU A 43 2.58 13.07 -3.20
N PRO A 44 2.96 14.16 -2.50
CA PRO A 44 3.08 14.16 -1.05
C PRO A 44 1.82 13.54 -0.39
N PRO A 45 1.98 12.53 0.49
CA PRO A 45 0.85 11.90 1.15
C PRO A 45 0.06 12.88 2.02
N VAL A 46 -1.27 12.86 1.88
CA VAL A 46 -2.17 13.54 2.82
C VAL A 46 -2.14 12.76 4.13
N ASN A 47 -1.97 13.47 5.24
CA ASN A 47 -1.91 12.89 6.57
C ASN A 47 -3.22 13.13 7.33
N GLU A 48 -3.95 12.05 7.63
CA GLU A 48 -5.14 12.08 8.49
C GLU A 48 -4.83 11.53 9.90
N SER A 49 -3.57 11.19 10.18
CA SER A 49 -3.11 10.75 11.50
C SER A 49 -2.66 11.94 12.35
N PRO A 50 -2.60 11.79 13.70
CA PRO A 50 -2.11 12.85 14.58
C PRO A 50 -0.59 13.05 14.53
N ASP A 51 0.18 12.13 13.95
CA ASP A 51 1.64 12.21 13.93
C ASP A 51 2.13 12.96 12.68
N VAL A 52 2.84 14.08 12.89
CA VAL A 52 3.35 14.94 11.82
C VAL A 52 4.41 14.28 10.94
N LYS A 53 5.07 13.21 11.41
CA LYS A 53 6.10 12.50 10.64
C LYS A 53 5.51 11.62 9.54
N ALA A 54 4.22 11.31 9.63
CA ALA A 54 3.55 10.34 8.76
C ALA A 54 3.72 10.63 7.26
N THR A 55 3.54 11.89 6.83
CA THR A 55 3.67 12.29 5.42
C THR A 55 5.03 11.90 4.86
N TYR A 56 6.12 12.44 5.42
CA TYR A 56 7.46 12.25 4.86
C TYR A 56 8.02 10.85 5.11
N SER A 57 7.68 10.22 6.24
CA SER A 57 8.03 8.82 6.47
C SER A 57 7.39 7.90 5.43
N THR A 58 6.10 8.03 5.14
CA THR A 58 5.47 7.24 4.07
C THR A 58 5.98 7.64 2.69
N PHE A 59 6.19 8.93 2.42
CA PHE A 59 6.60 9.41 1.09
C PHE A 59 7.98 8.88 0.67
N SER A 60 8.92 8.78 1.62
CA SER A 60 10.25 8.24 1.34
C SER A 60 10.25 6.74 1.02
N GLN A 61 9.25 5.99 1.53
CA GLN A 61 9.18 4.53 1.45
C GLN A 61 8.53 4.00 0.16
N VAL A 62 7.83 4.85 -0.60
CA VAL A 62 7.01 4.43 -1.76
C VAL A 62 7.81 4.23 -3.04
N THR A 63 8.99 4.87 -3.14
CA THR A 63 9.82 4.83 -4.37
C THR A 63 10.30 3.42 -4.66
N TYR A 64 10.80 2.72 -3.63
CA TYR A 64 11.35 1.37 -3.77
C TYR A 64 10.33 0.36 -4.36
N PRO A 65 9.14 0.13 -3.76
CA PRO A 65 8.22 -0.88 -4.28
C PRO A 65 7.68 -0.55 -5.67
N LEU A 66 7.52 0.73 -6.02
CA LEU A 66 7.08 1.14 -7.35
C LEU A 66 8.18 0.93 -8.41
N ALA A 67 9.43 1.26 -8.08
CA ALA A 67 10.56 1.06 -8.97
C ALA A 67 10.82 -0.43 -9.23
N GLU A 68 10.83 -1.25 -8.18
CA GLU A 68 10.95 -2.72 -8.27
C GLU A 68 9.79 -3.36 -9.06
N SER A 69 8.64 -2.69 -9.10
CA SER A 69 7.50 -3.11 -9.90
C SER A 69 7.65 -2.78 -11.40
N GLY A 70 8.70 -2.07 -11.82
CA GLY A 70 9.00 -1.76 -13.22
C GLY A 70 8.55 -0.37 -13.70
N TYR A 71 8.21 0.54 -12.78
CA TYR A 71 7.84 1.91 -13.12
C TYR A 71 9.04 2.87 -13.01
N TYR A 72 9.03 3.92 -13.82
CA TYR A 72 9.91 5.06 -13.55
C TYR A 72 9.22 5.96 -12.53
N VAL A 73 9.80 6.10 -11.34
CA VAL A 73 9.25 6.92 -10.27
C VAL A 73 10.03 8.22 -10.22
N LEU A 74 9.33 9.35 -10.29
CA LEU A 74 9.98 10.65 -10.14
C LEU A 74 10.54 10.76 -8.70
N PRO A 75 11.78 11.26 -8.51
CA PRO A 75 12.36 11.38 -7.19
C PRO A 75 11.49 12.24 -6.26
N VAL A 76 10.98 11.62 -5.19
CA VAL A 76 10.00 12.24 -4.29
C VAL A 76 10.47 13.56 -3.67
N ALA A 77 11.77 13.68 -3.39
CA ALA A 77 12.36 14.93 -2.87
C ALA A 77 12.31 16.07 -3.91
N LEU A 78 12.59 15.78 -5.19
CA LEU A 78 12.50 16.79 -6.25
C LEU A 78 11.05 17.18 -6.54
N VAL A 79 10.13 16.22 -6.44
CA VAL A 79 8.70 16.49 -6.55
C VAL A 79 8.25 17.45 -5.45
N ASP A 80 8.62 17.15 -4.19
CA ASP A 80 8.28 18.02 -3.05
C ASP A 80 8.83 19.43 -3.22
N GLU A 81 10.13 19.56 -3.51
CA GLU A 81 10.77 20.86 -3.73
C GLU A 81 10.17 21.62 -4.93
N THR A 82 9.75 20.93 -5.99
CA THR A 82 9.06 21.57 -7.11
C THR A 82 7.74 22.18 -6.68
N PHE A 83 6.92 21.49 -5.88
CA PHE A 83 5.68 22.06 -5.36
C PHE A 83 5.96 23.27 -4.45
N ARG A 84 6.95 23.15 -3.55
CA ARG A 84 7.33 24.24 -2.63
C ARG A 84 7.78 25.48 -3.39
N ASN A 85 8.58 25.32 -4.44
CA ASN A 85 9.01 26.42 -5.32
C ASN A 85 7.85 27.08 -6.10
N ASN A 86 6.73 26.37 -6.27
CA ASN A 86 5.51 26.89 -6.89
C ASN A 86 4.47 27.36 -5.84
N GLY A 87 4.87 27.51 -4.57
CA GLY A 87 4.00 28.01 -3.50
C GLY A 87 3.01 26.99 -2.94
N LEU A 88 3.13 25.71 -3.31
CA LEU A 88 2.29 24.62 -2.81
C LEU A 88 3.05 23.82 -1.75
N THR A 89 2.66 23.97 -0.48
CA THR A 89 3.29 23.25 0.65
C THR A 89 2.32 22.34 1.39
N ASN A 90 1.01 22.46 1.14
CA ASN A 90 -0.01 21.62 1.76
C ASN A 90 -0.33 20.42 0.85
N ALA A 91 -0.26 19.20 1.40
CA ALA A 91 -0.52 17.98 0.64
C ALA A 91 -1.94 17.92 0.05
N ASN A 92 -2.96 18.47 0.73
CA ASN A 92 -4.33 18.49 0.21
C ASN A 92 -4.42 19.40 -1.02
N ASP A 93 -3.81 20.59 -0.97
CA ASP A 93 -3.81 21.53 -2.09
C ASP A 93 -3.02 20.97 -3.29
N ILE A 94 -1.90 20.30 -3.00
CA ILE A 94 -1.11 19.59 -4.01
C ILE A 94 -1.96 18.49 -4.68
N GLN A 95 -2.64 17.65 -3.89
CA GLN A 95 -3.50 16.60 -4.43
C GLN A 95 -4.78 17.16 -5.10
N ALA A 96 -5.20 18.37 -4.78
CA ALA A 96 -6.29 19.04 -5.48
C ALA A 96 -5.88 19.63 -6.85
N THR A 97 -4.57 19.68 -7.16
CA THR A 97 -4.07 20.17 -8.44
C THR A 97 -4.57 19.30 -9.60
N SER A 98 -5.02 19.92 -10.68
CA SER A 98 -5.63 19.19 -11.79
C SER A 98 -4.62 18.22 -12.45
N PRO A 99 -5.05 17.03 -12.88
CA PRO A 99 -4.17 16.07 -13.56
C PRO A 99 -3.44 16.67 -14.77
N ALA A 100 -4.12 17.51 -15.55
CA ALA A 100 -3.54 18.21 -16.68
C ALA A 100 -2.37 19.12 -16.28
N LYS A 101 -2.51 19.88 -15.17
CA LYS A 101 -1.43 20.76 -14.69
C LYS A 101 -0.27 19.94 -14.11
N LEU A 102 -0.55 18.86 -13.38
CA LEU A 102 0.48 17.93 -12.93
C LEU A 102 1.28 17.35 -14.10
N ARG A 103 0.60 16.98 -15.19
CA ARG A 103 1.25 16.50 -16.43
C ARG A 103 2.11 17.58 -17.08
N GLU A 104 1.61 18.80 -17.17
CA GLU A 104 2.32 19.95 -17.76
C GLU A 104 3.65 20.21 -17.05
N ILE A 105 3.65 20.16 -15.71
CA ILE A 105 4.84 20.44 -14.89
C ILE A 105 5.81 19.26 -14.90
N PHE A 106 5.32 18.04 -14.65
CA PHE A 106 6.18 16.89 -14.35
C PHE A 106 6.37 15.93 -15.53
N GLY A 107 5.55 16.01 -16.57
CA GLY A 107 5.62 15.13 -17.73
C GLY A 107 5.31 13.65 -17.46
N ALA A 108 4.74 13.32 -16.28
CA ALA A 108 4.44 11.94 -15.91
C ALA A 108 3.18 11.40 -16.62
N ASP A 109 3.11 10.08 -16.79
CA ASP A 109 1.95 9.41 -17.37
C ASP A 109 0.80 9.28 -16.37
N ALA A 110 1.12 8.96 -15.12
CA ALA A 110 0.15 8.80 -14.04
C ALA A 110 0.64 9.47 -12.75
N ALA A 111 -0.29 9.81 -11.87
CA ALA A 111 0.00 10.27 -10.52
C ALA A 111 -0.54 9.29 -9.46
N MET A 112 0.28 9.04 -8.45
CA MET A 112 -0.07 8.26 -7.27
C MET A 112 -0.48 9.20 -6.15
N TYR A 113 -1.76 9.12 -5.79
CA TYR A 113 -2.37 9.81 -4.66
C TYR A 113 -2.29 8.90 -3.45
N ILE A 114 -1.78 9.40 -2.34
CA ILE A 114 -1.57 8.62 -1.11
C ILE A 114 -2.21 9.36 0.06
N THR A 115 -2.89 8.60 0.90
CA THR A 115 -3.41 9.09 2.18
C THR A 115 -2.96 8.17 3.30
N VAL A 116 -2.35 8.74 4.33
CA VAL A 116 -1.99 8.03 5.54
C VAL A 116 -3.14 8.15 6.52
N LYS A 117 -3.88 7.05 6.73
CA LYS A 117 -5.04 6.98 7.61
C LYS A 117 -4.65 6.76 9.07
N GLN A 118 -3.54 6.06 9.29
CA GLN A 118 -3.00 5.82 10.63
C GLN A 118 -1.49 5.77 10.56
N TYR A 119 -0.83 6.39 11.55
CA TYR A 119 0.61 6.36 11.73
C TYR A 119 0.92 6.58 13.21
N GLY A 120 1.82 5.78 13.77
CA GLY A 120 2.32 5.95 15.13
C GLY A 120 1.94 4.82 16.08
N THR A 121 2.32 5.00 17.34
CA THR A 121 2.10 4.01 18.42
C THR A 121 0.81 4.29 19.16
N SER A 122 -0.06 3.28 19.25
CA SER A 122 -1.21 3.30 20.16
C SER A 122 -0.83 2.56 21.45
N TYR A 123 -1.17 3.17 22.59
CA TYR A 123 -1.03 2.57 23.90
C TYR A 123 -2.37 1.97 24.31
N VAL A 124 -2.47 0.64 24.23
CA VAL A 124 -3.56 -0.11 24.87
C VAL A 124 -3.08 -0.49 26.26
N VAL A 125 -3.96 -0.54 27.26
CA VAL A 125 -3.65 -0.65 28.72
C VAL A 125 -2.64 -1.77 29.08
N ILE A 126 -2.46 -2.77 28.21
CA ILE A 126 -1.62 -3.95 28.43
C ILE A 126 -0.55 -4.14 27.32
N SER A 127 -0.61 -3.39 26.21
CA SER A 127 0.34 -3.50 25.09
C SER A 127 0.42 -2.23 24.25
N SER A 128 1.63 -1.94 23.73
CA SER A 128 1.86 -0.87 22.75
C SER A 128 2.07 -1.48 21.38
N GLN A 129 1.37 -0.99 20.35
CA GLN A 129 1.65 -1.36 18.96
C GLN A 129 1.78 -0.13 18.07
N THR A 130 2.79 -0.13 17.21
CA THR A 130 2.90 0.83 16.12
C THR A 130 2.11 0.32 14.93
N VAL A 131 1.23 1.15 14.36
CA VAL A 131 0.41 0.81 13.19
C VAL A 131 0.59 1.87 12.12
N VAL A 132 0.71 1.43 10.87
CA VAL A 132 0.64 2.32 9.71
C VAL A 132 -0.40 1.77 8.74
N THR A 133 -1.38 2.60 8.38
CA THR A 133 -2.42 2.28 7.39
C THR A 133 -2.41 3.32 6.30
N VAL A 134 -2.26 2.88 5.05
CA VAL A 134 -2.12 3.74 3.88
C VAL A 134 -3.13 3.32 2.82
N THR A 135 -3.79 4.31 2.22
CA THR A 135 -4.62 4.13 1.03
C THR A 135 -3.97 4.82 -0.15
N ALA A 136 -4.11 4.27 -1.35
CA ALA A 136 -3.58 4.85 -2.56
C ALA A 136 -4.56 4.76 -3.73
N LYS A 137 -4.41 5.69 -4.67
CA LYS A 137 -5.12 5.74 -5.95
C LYS A 137 -4.17 6.17 -7.05
N LEU A 138 -4.10 5.38 -8.12
CA LEU A 138 -3.34 5.71 -9.34
C LEU A 138 -4.29 6.36 -10.35
N VAL A 139 -3.88 7.49 -10.93
CA VAL A 139 -4.68 8.26 -11.89
C VAL A 139 -3.88 8.54 -13.14
N ASP A 140 -4.46 8.32 -14.32
CA ASP A 140 -3.87 8.75 -15.59
C ASP A 140 -3.90 10.28 -15.69
N LEU A 141 -2.73 10.90 -15.91
CA LEU A 141 -2.62 12.35 -15.98
C LEU A 141 -3.07 12.95 -17.32
N ARG A 142 -3.29 12.13 -18.35
CA ARG A 142 -3.82 12.54 -19.66
C ARG A 142 -5.34 12.68 -19.61
N THR A 143 -6.01 11.76 -18.93
CA THR A 143 -7.49 11.67 -18.94
C THR A 143 -8.12 12.02 -17.60
N GLY A 144 -7.37 11.96 -16.50
CA GLY A 144 -7.90 12.05 -15.14
C GLY A 144 -8.59 10.77 -14.65
N THR A 145 -8.55 9.69 -15.43
CA THR A 145 -9.20 8.42 -15.10
C THR A 145 -8.47 7.71 -13.96
N ALA A 146 -9.21 7.21 -12.96
CA ALA A 146 -8.65 6.34 -11.94
C ALA A 146 -8.31 4.96 -12.55
N LEU A 147 -7.07 4.54 -12.41
CA LEU A 147 -6.55 3.29 -12.96
C LEU A 147 -6.56 2.15 -11.95
N TRP A 148 -6.36 2.48 -10.68
CA TRP A 148 -6.28 1.51 -9.59
C TRP A 148 -6.47 2.20 -8.24
N THR A 149 -6.97 1.46 -7.25
CA THR A 149 -7.01 1.86 -5.84
C THR A 149 -6.59 0.69 -4.96
N GLY A 150 -6.04 1.01 -3.79
CA GLY A 150 -5.65 -0.01 -2.83
C GLY A 150 -5.52 0.54 -1.41
N THR A 151 -5.52 -0.39 -0.45
CA THR A 151 -5.31 -0.11 0.96
C THR A 151 -4.42 -1.18 1.54
N ALA A 152 -3.47 -0.80 2.40
CA ALA A 152 -2.69 -1.74 3.18
C ALA A 152 -2.44 -1.21 4.58
N SER A 153 -2.27 -2.14 5.52
CA SER A 153 -1.85 -1.86 6.88
C SER A 153 -0.66 -2.74 7.26
N ALA A 154 0.15 -2.24 8.19
CA ALA A 154 1.21 -2.98 8.86
C ALA A 154 1.29 -2.58 10.33
N SER A 155 1.75 -3.49 11.19
CA SER A 155 1.98 -3.20 12.61
C SER A 155 3.18 -3.93 13.20
N SER A 156 3.73 -3.37 14.28
CA SER A 156 4.90 -3.92 14.99
C SER A 156 4.65 -5.29 15.63
N GLU A 157 3.39 -5.62 15.90
CA GLU A 157 2.97 -6.89 16.54
C GLU A 157 2.56 -7.97 15.53
N GLU A 158 2.75 -7.72 14.23
CA GLU A 158 2.50 -8.75 13.23
C GLU A 158 3.47 -9.93 13.40
N GLY A 159 2.95 -11.16 13.31
CA GLY A 159 3.72 -12.39 13.51
C GLY A 159 3.60 -13.04 14.88
N GLY A 160 2.80 -12.49 15.81
CA GLY A 160 2.43 -13.17 17.06
C GLY A 160 1.40 -14.29 16.90
N ASN A 161 0.69 -14.33 15.76
CA ASN A 161 -0.35 -15.34 15.50
C ASN A 161 -0.18 -15.95 14.09
N ASN A 162 -0.12 -17.28 14.08
CA ASN A 162 0.34 -18.14 13.01
C ASN A 162 -0.67 -18.29 11.84
N SER A 163 -0.88 -17.26 11.01
CA SER A 163 -1.68 -17.40 9.79
C SER A 163 -1.48 -16.29 8.75
N GLY A 164 -0.69 -16.56 7.69
CA GLY A 164 -0.92 -15.95 6.36
C GLY A 164 0.22 -15.19 5.67
N GLY A 165 1.36 -14.93 6.32
CA GLY A 165 2.51 -14.25 5.69
C GLY A 165 3.59 -15.24 5.25
N GLY A 166 3.88 -15.33 3.95
CA GLY A 166 4.98 -16.17 3.44
C GLY A 166 6.35 -15.81 4.03
N LEU A 167 7.36 -16.66 3.80
CA LEU A 167 8.72 -16.56 4.39
C LEU A 167 9.37 -15.16 4.26
N VAL A 168 9.10 -14.44 3.17
CA VAL A 168 9.57 -13.07 2.95
C VAL A 168 8.94 -12.07 3.92
N GLY A 169 7.64 -12.23 4.23
CA GLY A 169 6.94 -11.42 5.21
C GLY A 169 7.49 -11.61 6.63
N MET A 170 7.84 -12.85 7.01
CA MET A 170 8.42 -13.13 8.32
C MET A 170 9.81 -12.53 8.51
N LEU A 171 10.68 -12.60 7.50
CA LEU A 171 12.04 -12.03 7.57
C LEU A 171 12.01 -10.49 7.71
N ILE A 172 11.11 -9.84 6.96
CA ILE A 172 10.91 -8.38 7.06
C ILE A 172 10.47 -8.00 8.47
N THR A 173 9.50 -8.72 9.05
CA THR A 173 8.99 -8.40 10.39
C THR A 173 10.03 -8.60 11.49
N ALA A 174 10.87 -9.66 11.40
CA ALA A 174 11.92 -9.91 12.39
C ALA A 174 13.03 -8.84 12.38
N ALA A 175 13.49 -8.43 11.20
CA ALA A 175 14.47 -7.35 11.06
C ALA A 175 13.91 -6.01 11.58
N VAL A 176 12.63 -5.75 11.32
CA VAL A 176 11.97 -4.52 11.76
C VAL A 176 11.78 -4.45 13.27
N LYS A 177 11.51 -5.56 13.97
CA LYS A 177 11.47 -5.58 15.45
C LYS A 177 12.78 -5.11 16.07
N GLN A 178 13.93 -5.49 15.49
CA GLN A 178 15.24 -5.03 15.99
C GLN A 178 15.46 -3.53 15.75
N ILE A 179 15.04 -3.01 14.60
CA ILE A 179 15.15 -1.58 14.25
C ILE A 179 14.23 -0.73 15.13
N ILE A 180 13.00 -1.18 15.39
CA ILE A 180 12.02 -0.47 16.24
C ILE A 180 12.59 -0.27 17.64
N ASN A 181 13.23 -1.29 18.23
CA ASN A 181 13.82 -1.20 19.56
C ASN A 181 15.01 -0.22 19.67
N SER A 182 15.53 0.27 18.54
CA SER A 182 16.65 1.20 18.48
C SER A 182 16.33 2.53 17.77
N SER A 183 15.10 2.72 17.27
CA SER A 183 14.68 3.88 16.47
C SER A 183 13.87 4.90 17.28
N THR A 184 14.05 6.19 16.97
CA THR A 184 13.24 7.29 17.49
C THR A 184 11.88 7.45 16.78
N ASP A 185 11.69 6.77 15.65
CA ASP A 185 10.42 6.69 14.93
C ASP A 185 10.17 5.23 14.51
N ALA A 186 9.38 4.53 15.32
CA ALA A 186 8.96 3.15 15.04
C ALA A 186 7.98 3.07 13.86
N GLY A 187 7.29 4.16 13.52
CA GLY A 187 6.34 4.22 12.41
C GLY A 187 7.04 4.15 11.06
N HIS A 188 8.26 4.69 10.95
CA HIS A 188 8.99 4.76 9.69
C HIS A 188 9.25 3.37 9.05
N PRO A 189 9.83 2.38 9.74
CA PRO A 189 10.00 1.05 9.16
C PRO A 189 8.67 0.33 8.91
N ILE A 190 7.65 0.55 9.75
CA ILE A 190 6.30 -0.03 9.55
C ILE A 190 5.63 0.57 8.31
N ALA A 191 5.84 1.86 8.02
CA ALA A 191 5.40 2.49 6.79
C ALA A 191 6.06 1.83 5.57
N GLY A 192 7.34 1.47 5.65
CA GLY A 192 8.02 0.66 4.64
C GLY A 192 7.32 -0.66 4.35
N ILE A 193 6.89 -1.39 5.38
CA ILE A 193 6.13 -2.64 5.21
C ILE A 193 4.77 -2.36 4.55
N ALA A 194 4.02 -1.39 5.05
CA ALA A 194 2.71 -1.03 4.51
C ALA A 194 2.81 -0.60 3.03
N SER A 195 3.79 0.24 2.70
CA SER A 195 4.07 0.69 1.32
C SER A 195 4.45 -0.45 0.40
N ASN A 196 5.32 -1.38 0.83
CA ASN A 196 5.64 -2.57 0.04
C ASN A 196 4.40 -3.46 -0.16
N ARG A 197 3.55 -3.61 0.86
CA ARG A 197 2.33 -4.39 0.73
C ARG A 197 1.36 -3.81 -0.28
N LEU A 198 1.23 -2.48 -0.25
CA LEU A 198 0.32 -1.73 -1.08
C LEU A 198 0.78 -1.63 -2.53
N LEU A 199 2.07 -1.37 -2.75
CA LEU A 199 2.58 -0.86 -4.03
C LEU A 199 3.41 -1.87 -4.83
N THR A 200 3.76 -3.03 -4.26
CA THR A 200 4.42 -4.09 -5.05
C THR A 200 3.42 -4.71 -6.03
N ALA A 201 3.78 -4.73 -7.31
CA ALA A 201 2.99 -5.31 -8.37
C ALA A 201 2.89 -6.85 -8.32
N GLY A 202 1.90 -7.39 -9.04
CA GLY A 202 1.71 -8.83 -9.20
C GLY A 202 1.09 -9.52 -7.98
N ARG A 203 0.48 -8.75 -7.08
CA ARG A 203 -0.32 -9.25 -5.97
C ARG A 203 -1.79 -9.31 -6.39
N PRO A 204 -2.61 -10.20 -5.80
CA PRO A 204 -4.05 -10.20 -6.03
C PRO A 204 -4.65 -8.81 -5.75
N ALA A 205 -5.43 -8.27 -6.68
CA ALA A 205 -6.00 -6.91 -6.62
C ALA A 205 -4.97 -5.76 -6.46
N GLY A 206 -3.67 -6.04 -6.67
CA GLY A 206 -2.59 -5.08 -6.54
C GLY A 206 -2.31 -4.30 -7.84
N LEU A 207 -1.21 -3.56 -7.84
CA LEU A 207 -0.73 -2.92 -9.07
C LEU A 207 -0.34 -3.96 -10.12
N LEU A 208 -0.55 -3.63 -11.38
CA LEU A 208 0.00 -4.37 -12.52
C LEU A 208 1.52 -4.14 -12.60
N TYR A 209 2.22 -5.04 -13.26
CA TYR A 209 3.65 -4.86 -13.53
C TYR A 209 3.86 -3.67 -14.46
N GLY A 210 4.88 -2.86 -14.16
CA GLY A 210 5.27 -1.73 -14.99
C GLY A 210 6.09 -2.18 -16.21
N PRO A 211 6.19 -1.33 -17.26
CA PRO A 211 6.80 -1.69 -18.54
C PRO A 211 8.29 -2.08 -18.50
N ARG A 212 8.99 -1.82 -17.38
CA ARG A 212 10.41 -2.20 -17.20
C ARG A 212 10.58 -3.46 -16.36
N SER A 213 9.51 -4.04 -15.85
CA SER A 213 9.57 -5.31 -15.12
C SER A 213 9.83 -6.46 -16.09
N PRO A 214 10.69 -7.43 -15.76
CA PRO A 214 10.80 -8.68 -16.50
C PRO A 214 9.48 -9.47 -16.57
N LYS A 215 8.53 -9.17 -15.69
CA LYS A 215 7.19 -9.79 -15.61
C LYS A 215 6.09 -8.93 -16.25
N TYR A 216 6.44 -7.95 -17.07
CA TYR A 216 5.46 -7.09 -17.70
C TYR A 216 4.47 -7.89 -18.57
N GLY A 217 3.16 -7.71 -18.34
CA GLY A 217 2.09 -8.36 -19.09
C GLY A 217 1.83 -9.82 -18.72
N THR A 218 2.39 -10.32 -17.61
CA THR A 218 2.16 -11.69 -17.11
C THR A 218 1.08 -11.76 -16.02
N ASP A 219 0.34 -10.67 -15.84
CA ASP A 219 -0.61 -10.38 -14.76
C ASP A 219 -2.10 -10.46 -15.17
#